data_AF-L0HK91-F1
#
_entry.id   AF-L0HK91-F1
#
_cell.length_a   1.000
_cell.length_b   1.000
_cell.length_c   1.000
_cell.angle_alpha   90.00
_cell.angle_beta   90.00
_cell.angle_gamma   90.00
#
_symmetry.space_group_name_H-M   'P 1'
#
loop_
_entity.id
_entity.type
_entity.pdbx_description
1 polymer ?
#
loop_
_entity_poly.entity_id
_entity_poly.type
_entity_poly.pdbx_seq_one_letter_code
_entity_poly.pdbx_strand_id
1 'polypeptide(L)'
;MINENKPVATVTGLYRGTFSGLEPLTKDTPLTLDEVRRNPVFYELELDPDEEDTDLIVDIIYDNMSPMRLQDLFRGSDIPKGVRFWPDWFDIPPYQKMLDMDGHRVYPRAPGIHTVRIRTARRKITQRGKKRDFSPENHGYISPVYEFAIAADTSENRE
;
A
#
# COMPACT_ATOMS: atom_id res chain seq x y z
N MET A 1 18.59 27.22 -11.04
CA MET A 1 18.85 25.93 -10.38
C MET A 1 17.55 25.16 -10.44
N ILE A 2 17.51 24.03 -11.13
CA ILE A 2 16.35 23.13 -11.08
C ILE A 2 16.40 22.57 -9.66
N ASN A 3 15.48 22.99 -8.81
CA ASN A 3 15.23 22.25 -7.58
C ASN A 3 14.65 20.92 -8.07
N GLU A 4 15.46 19.88 -8.13
CA GLU A 4 14.95 18.54 -8.35
C GLU A 4 14.09 18.26 -7.13
N ASN A 5 12.77 18.42 -7.28
CA ASN A 5 11.83 18.16 -6.19
C ASN A 5 11.86 16.65 -5.91
N LYS A 6 12.80 16.24 -5.07
CA LYS A 6 12.98 14.85 -4.66
C LYS A 6 11.74 14.38 -3.90
N PRO A 7 11.32 13.13 -4.10
CA PRO A 7 10.32 12.49 -3.26
C PRO A 7 10.65 12.60 -1.77
N VAL A 8 9.67 12.90 -0.92
CA VAL A 8 9.85 12.81 0.54
C VAL A 8 10.09 11.37 0.99
N ALA A 9 9.51 10.42 0.27
CA ALA A 9 9.60 8.99 0.55
C ALA A 9 9.39 8.20 -0.75
N THR A 10 10.23 7.22 -1.02
CA THR A 10 10.06 6.24 -2.11
C THR A 10 9.66 4.89 -1.53
N VAL A 11 8.90 4.11 -2.29
CA VAL A 11 8.61 2.71 -1.92
C VAL A 11 9.67 1.83 -2.55
N THR A 12 10.35 1.04 -1.74
CA THR A 12 11.46 0.18 -2.18
C THR A 12 11.04 -1.27 -2.33
N GLY A 13 10.00 -1.73 -1.62
CA GLY A 13 9.51 -3.10 -1.75
C GLY A 13 8.26 -3.43 -0.94
N LEU A 14 7.71 -4.61 -1.23
CA LEU A 14 6.64 -5.26 -0.47
C LEU A 14 7.21 -6.50 0.21
N TYR A 15 6.80 -6.72 1.45
CA TYR A 15 7.29 -7.81 2.27
C TYR A 15 6.14 -8.49 3.01
N ARG A 16 6.33 -9.76 3.35
CA ARG A 16 5.48 -10.48 4.31
C ARG A 16 6.24 -10.67 5.63
N GLY A 17 5.49 -10.64 6.73
CA GLY A 17 6.00 -11.05 8.03
C GLY A 17 6.13 -12.56 8.15
N THR A 18 7.27 -13.03 8.63
CA THR A 18 7.51 -14.42 9.03
C THR A 18 8.08 -14.46 10.44
N PHE A 19 8.21 -15.65 11.02
CA PHE A 19 8.85 -15.80 12.34
C PHE A 19 10.33 -15.40 12.32
N SER A 20 11.00 -15.53 11.18
CA SER A 20 12.43 -15.18 10.99
C SER A 20 12.65 -13.72 10.59
N GLY A 21 11.60 -12.94 10.37
CA GLY A 21 11.69 -11.53 9.98
C GLY A 21 10.81 -11.21 8.79
N LEU A 22 11.37 -10.51 7.81
CA LEU A 22 10.65 -10.08 6.60
C LEU A 22 11.18 -10.79 5.38
N GLU A 23 10.26 -11.24 4.53
CA GLU A 23 10.59 -11.82 3.24
C GLU A 23 9.96 -11.01 2.12
N PRO A 24 10.66 -10.79 0.99
CA PRO A 24 10.07 -10.14 -0.18
C PRO A 24 8.78 -10.85 -0.60
N LEU A 25 7.74 -10.07 -0.82
CA LEU A 25 6.44 -10.55 -1.29
C LEU A 25 6.32 -10.28 -2.79
N THR A 26 6.15 -11.35 -3.58
CA THR A 26 5.93 -11.26 -5.02
C THR A 26 4.78 -12.19 -5.42
N LYS A 27 4.35 -12.13 -6.68
CA LYS A 27 3.38 -13.09 -7.23
C LYS A 27 3.86 -14.53 -7.23
N ASP A 28 5.18 -14.74 -7.25
CA ASP A 28 5.81 -16.07 -7.30
C ASP A 28 5.88 -16.71 -5.90
N THR A 29 5.64 -15.92 -4.85
CA THR A 29 5.55 -16.38 -3.45
C THR A 29 4.20 -16.03 -2.83
N PRO A 30 3.11 -16.72 -3.23
CA PRO A 30 1.77 -16.38 -2.77
C PRO A 30 1.62 -16.48 -1.25
N LEU A 31 0.82 -15.59 -0.68
CA LEU A 31 0.35 -15.69 0.69
C LEU A 31 -0.76 -16.72 0.81
N THR A 32 -0.75 -17.49 1.88
CA THR A 32 -1.91 -18.30 2.30
C THR A 32 -2.97 -17.42 2.97
N LEU A 33 -4.21 -17.89 3.01
CA LEU A 33 -5.27 -17.19 3.74
C LEU A 33 -4.99 -17.05 5.25
N ASP A 34 -4.27 -18.00 5.84
CA ASP A 34 -3.87 -17.91 7.25
C ASP A 34 -2.80 -16.82 7.45
N GLU A 35 -1.82 -16.73 6.55
CA GLU A 35 -0.87 -15.61 6.55
C GLU A 35 -1.58 -14.28 6.36
N VAL A 36 -2.55 -14.14 5.46
CA VAL A 36 -3.30 -12.88 5.29
C VAL A 36 -4.09 -12.49 6.55
N ARG A 37 -4.53 -13.47 7.36
CA ARG A 37 -5.24 -13.25 8.62
C ARG A 37 -4.32 -12.88 9.77
N ARG A 38 -3.11 -13.44 9.81
CA ARG A 38 -2.19 -13.36 10.96
C ARG A 38 -0.99 -12.45 10.73
N ASN A 39 -0.49 -12.44 9.50
CA ASN A 39 0.73 -11.76 9.11
C ASN A 39 0.43 -10.54 8.24
N PRO A 40 0.96 -9.39 8.63
CA PRO A 40 0.87 -8.20 7.82
C PRO A 40 1.76 -8.22 6.55
N VAL A 41 1.27 -7.61 5.47
CA VAL A 41 1.97 -7.14 4.27
C VAL A 41 2.57 -5.78 4.56
N PHE A 42 3.89 -5.70 4.51
CA PHE A 42 4.63 -4.49 4.81
C PHE A 42 5.06 -3.79 3.53
N TYR A 43 4.94 -2.47 3.53
CA TYR A 43 5.54 -1.61 2.51
C TYR A 43 6.79 -0.98 3.10
N GLU A 44 7.93 -1.13 2.41
CA GLU A 44 9.17 -0.48 2.81
C GLU A 44 9.27 0.90 2.17
N LEU A 45 9.54 1.90 3.02
CA LEU A 45 9.78 3.27 2.61
C LEU A 45 11.24 3.64 2.85
N GLU A 46 11.86 4.21 1.82
CA GLU A 46 13.12 4.95 1.94
C GLU A 46 12.78 6.44 1.96
N LEU A 47 13.23 7.14 3.01
CA LEU A 47 12.92 8.55 3.23
C LEU A 47 14.04 9.43 2.72
N ASP A 48 13.70 10.61 2.20
CA ASP A 48 14.69 11.63 1.89
C ASP A 48 15.36 12.10 3.20
N PRO A 49 16.69 11.97 3.35
CA PRO A 49 17.41 12.43 4.53
C PRO A 49 17.20 13.92 4.84
N ASP A 50 16.85 14.73 3.84
CA ASP A 50 16.62 16.17 4.00
C ASP A 50 15.18 16.49 4.50
N GLU A 51 14.27 15.50 4.53
CA GLU A 51 12.85 15.68 4.89
C GLU A 51 12.39 14.73 6.02
N GLU A 52 13.34 14.23 6.82
CA GLU A 52 13.11 13.16 7.82
C GLU A 52 12.13 13.50 8.94
N ASP A 53 11.95 14.79 9.25
CA ASP A 53 11.04 15.28 10.30
C ASP A 53 9.64 15.62 9.77
N THR A 54 9.38 15.37 8.47
CA THR A 54 8.10 15.72 7.85
C THR A 54 7.09 14.59 7.98
N ASP A 55 5.91 14.91 8.53
CA ASP A 55 4.74 14.03 8.52
C ASP A 55 4.37 13.61 7.09
N LEU A 56 4.08 12.33 6.90
CA LEU A 56 3.71 11.78 5.59
C LEU A 56 2.20 11.66 5.42
N ILE A 57 1.76 11.91 4.18
CA ILE A 57 0.48 11.42 3.67
C ILE A 57 0.76 10.23 2.73
N VAL A 58 0.17 9.07 3.03
CA VAL A 58 0.20 7.88 2.14
C VAL A 58 -1.18 7.46 1.65
N ASP A 59 -1.33 7.25 0.35
CA ASP A 59 -2.50 6.59 -0.26
C ASP A 59 -2.07 5.26 -0.88
N ILE A 60 -2.85 4.20 -0.64
CA ILE A 60 -2.68 2.91 -1.29
C ILE A 60 -3.83 2.71 -2.27
N ILE A 61 -3.47 2.54 -3.53
CA ILE A 61 -4.36 2.25 -4.63
C ILE A 61 -4.30 0.75 -4.89
N TYR A 62 -5.44 0.07 -4.92
CA TYR A 62 -5.51 -1.40 -4.88
C TYR A 62 -6.56 -1.96 -5.87
N ASP A 63 -6.29 -3.14 -6.42
CA ASP A 63 -7.23 -4.00 -7.14
C ASP A 63 -6.86 -5.49 -6.95
N ASN A 64 -7.84 -6.39 -6.97
CA ASN A 64 -7.66 -7.84 -6.97
C ASN A 64 -8.54 -8.62 -7.96
N MET A 65 -9.27 -7.90 -8.83
CA MET A 65 -10.11 -8.44 -9.89
C MET A 65 -9.41 -8.30 -11.25
N SER A 66 -8.73 -7.18 -11.48
CA SER A 66 -7.91 -6.96 -12.68
C SER A 66 -6.57 -6.31 -12.29
N PRO A 67 -5.41 -6.89 -12.66
CA PRO A 67 -4.11 -6.40 -12.17
C PRO A 67 -3.78 -4.93 -12.47
N MET A 68 -4.54 -4.23 -13.30
CA MET A 68 -4.18 -2.87 -13.74
C MET A 68 -5.26 -1.81 -13.51
N ARG A 69 -6.36 -2.11 -12.79
CA ARG A 69 -7.46 -1.15 -12.52
C ARG A 69 -7.49 -0.66 -11.07
N LEU A 70 -6.46 0.10 -10.71
CA LEU A 70 -6.22 0.56 -9.35
C LEU A 70 -7.27 1.58 -8.87
N GLN A 71 -7.95 1.30 -7.74
CA GLN A 71 -8.79 2.27 -7.01
C GLN A 71 -8.17 2.77 -5.71
N ASP A 72 -8.43 4.04 -5.37
CA ASP A 72 -8.01 4.61 -4.08
C ASP A 72 -8.70 3.86 -2.93
N LEU A 73 -7.97 2.94 -2.29
CA LEU A 73 -8.58 2.04 -1.33
C LEU A 73 -8.22 2.39 0.11
N PHE A 74 -6.99 2.80 0.39
CA PHE A 74 -6.56 3.05 1.78
C PHE A 74 -5.89 4.41 1.92
N ARG A 75 -6.09 5.02 3.09
CA ARG A 75 -5.56 6.35 3.44
C ARG A 75 -4.87 6.31 4.79
N GLY A 76 -3.60 6.68 4.83
CA GLY A 76 -2.82 6.89 6.05
C GLY A 76 -2.32 8.33 6.15
N SER A 77 -2.17 8.83 7.38
CA SER A 77 -1.53 10.12 7.71
C SER A 77 -0.62 9.92 8.92
N ASP A 78 0.39 10.77 9.07
CA ASP A 78 1.24 10.83 10.27
C ASP A 78 2.06 9.55 10.49
N ILE A 79 2.53 8.93 9.39
CA ILE A 79 3.36 7.72 9.45
C ILE A 79 4.78 8.09 9.92
N PRO A 80 5.27 7.54 11.06
CA PRO A 80 6.59 7.88 11.60
C PRO A 80 7.75 7.43 10.71
N LYS A 81 8.92 8.07 10.89
CA LYS A 81 10.17 7.82 10.17
C LYS A 81 10.61 6.34 10.22
N GLY A 82 11.06 5.80 9.09
CA GLY A 82 11.72 4.49 9.00
C GLY A 82 10.82 3.31 9.36
N VAL A 83 9.51 3.53 9.46
CA VAL A 83 8.57 2.49 9.82
C VAL A 83 8.09 1.77 8.57
N ARG A 84 8.30 0.46 8.57
CA ARG A 84 7.58 -0.48 7.72
C ARG A 84 6.13 -0.49 8.20
N PHE A 85 5.23 0.10 7.42
CA PHE A 85 3.85 0.27 7.86
C PHE A 85 2.98 -0.88 7.36
N TRP A 86 1.98 -1.21 8.17
CA TRP A 86 0.91 -2.16 7.84
C TRP A 86 -0.41 -1.39 7.61
N PRO A 87 -1.27 -1.86 6.68
CA PRO A 87 -2.65 -1.45 6.51
C PRO A 87 -3.51 -1.21 7.76
N ASP A 88 -3.23 -1.77 8.96
CA ASP A 88 -4.01 -1.39 10.16
C ASP A 88 -3.81 0.07 10.56
N TRP A 89 -2.78 0.75 10.07
CA TRP A 89 -2.61 2.20 10.23
C TRP A 89 -3.41 3.03 9.23
N PHE A 90 -4.18 2.37 8.37
CA PHE A 90 -4.95 3.00 7.33
C PHE A 90 -6.44 2.92 7.67
N ASP A 91 -7.14 4.00 7.35
CA ASP A 91 -8.59 3.96 7.34
C ASP A 91 -9.04 3.07 6.18
N ILE A 92 -9.50 1.87 6.53
CA ILE A 92 -10.07 0.90 5.60
C ILE A 92 -11.53 1.29 5.35
N PRO A 93 -11.94 1.60 4.11
CA PRO A 93 -13.34 1.88 3.79
C PRO A 93 -14.23 0.69 4.16
N PRO A 94 -15.50 0.92 4.56
CA PRO A 94 -16.46 -0.16 4.68
C PRO A 94 -16.55 -0.96 3.38
N TYR A 95 -16.68 -2.29 3.48
CA TYR A 95 -16.70 -3.19 2.31
C TYR A 95 -17.65 -2.75 1.19
N GLN A 96 -18.80 -2.16 1.53
CA GLN A 96 -19.78 -1.63 0.57
C GLN A 96 -19.25 -0.50 -0.33
N LYS A 97 -18.14 0.15 0.06
CA LYS A 97 -17.49 1.25 -0.66
C LYS A 97 -16.22 0.82 -1.39
N MET A 98 -15.81 -0.44 -1.29
CA MET A 98 -14.61 -1.00 -1.91
C MET A 98 -14.97 -1.56 -3.29
N LEU A 99 -14.77 -0.81 -4.36
CA LEU A 99 -15.66 -0.95 -5.52
C LEU A 99 -15.08 -0.99 -6.94
N ASP A 100 -13.84 -1.32 -7.29
CA ASP A 100 -13.26 -1.30 -8.68
C ASP A 100 -13.77 -0.24 -9.74
N MET A 101 -12.98 0.06 -10.76
CA MET A 101 -13.39 1.11 -11.71
C MET A 101 -14.69 0.79 -12.49
N ASP A 102 -15.13 -0.47 -12.48
CA ASP A 102 -16.36 -0.97 -13.10
C ASP A 102 -17.53 -1.14 -12.10
N GLY A 103 -17.31 -0.89 -10.80
CA GLY A 103 -18.32 -1.04 -9.75
C GLY A 103 -18.39 -2.43 -9.11
N HIS A 104 -17.41 -3.31 -9.34
CA HIS A 104 -17.35 -4.62 -8.67
C HIS A 104 -16.71 -4.52 -7.29
N ARG A 105 -17.16 -5.36 -6.37
CA ARG A 105 -16.60 -5.38 -5.01
C ARG A 105 -15.19 -5.94 -5.00
N VAL A 106 -14.23 -5.15 -4.54
CA VAL A 106 -12.86 -5.60 -4.27
C VAL A 106 -12.72 -5.99 -2.80
N TYR A 107 -11.94 -7.03 -2.54
CA TYR A 107 -11.69 -7.51 -1.18
C TYR A 107 -10.18 -7.72 -0.94
N PRO A 108 -9.54 -6.87 -0.12
CA PRO A 108 -8.11 -6.92 0.25
C PRO A 108 -7.53 -8.27 0.63
N ARG A 109 -8.39 -9.21 1.06
CA ARG A 109 -8.00 -10.51 1.60
C ARG A 109 -8.51 -11.70 0.77
N ALA A 110 -9.12 -11.45 -0.39
CA ALA A 110 -9.59 -12.53 -1.26
C ALA A 110 -8.42 -13.23 -1.97
N PRO A 111 -8.54 -14.53 -2.28
CA PRO A 111 -7.63 -15.20 -3.21
C PRO A 111 -7.54 -14.48 -4.55
N GLY A 112 -6.39 -14.57 -5.21
CA GLY A 112 -6.14 -13.99 -6.53
C GLY A 112 -4.82 -13.25 -6.65
N ILE A 113 -4.62 -12.57 -7.79
CA ILE A 113 -3.52 -11.64 -8.01
C ILE A 113 -4.00 -10.26 -7.58
N HIS A 114 -3.19 -9.61 -6.76
CA HIS A 114 -3.44 -8.30 -6.18
C HIS A 114 -2.44 -7.33 -6.76
N THR A 115 -2.91 -6.14 -7.08
CA THR A 115 -2.05 -5.07 -7.54
C THR A 115 -2.21 -3.85 -6.70
N VAL A 116 -1.07 -3.27 -6.38
CA VAL A 116 -0.97 -2.15 -5.47
C VAL A 116 -0.05 -1.09 -6.06
N ARG A 117 -0.47 0.15 -5.91
CA ARG A 117 0.35 1.33 -6.15
C ARG A 117 0.24 2.24 -4.94
N ILE A 118 1.34 2.83 -4.54
CA ILE A 118 1.41 3.65 -3.34
C ILE A 118 1.76 5.07 -3.77
N ARG A 119 1.09 6.05 -3.18
CA ARG A 119 1.44 7.47 -3.32
C ARG A 119 1.89 7.99 -1.97
N THR A 120 3.01 8.69 -1.95
CA THR A 120 3.58 9.33 -0.76
C THR A 120 3.74 10.82 -1.05
N ALA A 121 3.57 11.68 -0.06
CA ALA A 121 3.88 13.10 -0.14
C ALA A 121 3.96 13.69 1.27
N ARG A 122 4.44 14.92 1.37
CA ARG A 122 4.46 15.65 2.64
C ARG A 122 3.05 16.03 3.08
N ARG A 123 2.78 15.91 4.37
CA ARG A 123 1.57 16.46 4.97
C ARG A 123 1.74 17.96 5.16
N LYS A 124 0.94 18.77 4.46
CA LYS A 124 0.86 20.21 4.77
C LYS A 124 -0.18 20.45 5.85
N ILE A 125 0.15 21.26 6.86
CA ILE A 125 -0.83 21.71 7.87
C ILE A 125 -2.06 22.35 7.18
N THR A 126 -1.85 23.06 6.06
CA THR A 126 -2.90 23.70 5.26
C THR A 126 -3.83 22.73 4.52
N GLN A 127 -3.50 21.44 4.45
CA GLN A 127 -4.30 20.39 3.82
C GLN A 127 -5.23 19.66 4.79
N ARG A 128 -5.22 20.00 6.08
CA ARG A 128 -6.13 19.39 7.06
C ARG A 128 -7.58 19.64 6.64
N GLY A 129 -8.30 18.59 6.26
CA GLY A 129 -9.69 18.66 5.76
C GLY A 129 -9.84 19.04 4.27
N LYS A 130 -8.74 19.14 3.50
CA LYS A 130 -8.74 19.42 2.05
C LYS A 130 -8.30 18.21 1.23
N LYS A 131 -8.39 18.32 -0.09
CA LYS A 131 -7.84 17.32 -1.03
C LYS A 131 -6.34 17.16 -0.78
N ARG A 132 -5.91 15.90 -0.68
CA ARG A 132 -4.50 15.50 -0.54
C ARG A 132 -3.73 15.82 -1.84
N ASP A 133 -2.49 16.24 -1.70
CA ASP A 133 -1.64 16.74 -2.77
C ASP A 133 -0.40 15.83 -2.92
N PHE A 134 -0.37 15.05 -3.99
CA PHE A 134 0.75 14.15 -4.31
C PHE A 134 1.58 14.68 -5.48
N SER A 135 1.51 15.99 -5.75
CA SER A 135 2.27 16.57 -6.86
C SER A 135 3.77 16.58 -6.55
N PRO A 136 4.64 16.61 -7.58
CA PRO A 136 6.08 16.77 -7.37
C PRO A 136 6.42 18.02 -6.57
N GLU A 137 5.66 19.11 -6.69
CA GLU A 137 5.83 20.34 -5.89
C GLU A 137 5.58 20.13 -4.39
N ASN A 138 4.84 19.07 -4.02
CA ASN A 138 4.69 18.61 -2.65
C ASN A 138 5.61 17.42 -2.30
N HIS A 139 6.69 17.24 -3.06
CA HIS A 139 7.62 16.12 -2.89
C HIS A 139 6.88 14.77 -3.01
N GLY A 140 5.87 14.75 -3.87
CA GLY A 140 5.03 13.59 -4.09
C GLY A 140 5.75 12.54 -4.92
N TYR A 141 5.47 11.28 -4.59
CA TYR A 141 5.93 10.12 -5.33
C TYR A 141 4.82 9.13 -5.55
N ILE A 142 4.89 8.44 -6.68
CA ILE A 142 3.98 7.38 -7.08
C ILE A 142 4.85 6.18 -7.39
N SER A 143 4.63 5.07 -6.68
CA SER A 143 5.39 3.85 -6.88
C SER A 143 5.10 3.19 -8.23
N PRO A 144 5.98 2.28 -8.70
CA PRO A 144 5.58 1.26 -9.66
C PRO A 144 4.36 0.46 -9.18
N VAL A 145 3.75 -0.29 -10.10
CA VAL A 145 2.75 -1.30 -9.69
C VAL A 145 3.49 -2.47 -9.10
N TYR A 146 3.07 -2.87 -7.90
CA TYR A 146 3.50 -4.12 -7.29
C TYR A 146 2.41 -5.15 -7.46
N GLU A 147 2.81 -6.38 -7.77
CA GLU A 147 1.94 -7.54 -7.88
C GLU A 147 2.28 -8.53 -6.76
N PHE A 148 1.27 -9.01 -6.04
CA PHE A 148 1.41 -10.14 -5.13
C PHE A 148 0.23 -11.09 -5.29
N ALA A 149 0.38 -12.32 -4.82
CA ALA A 149 -0.66 -13.34 -4.92
C ALA A 149 -1.16 -13.76 -3.53
N ILE A 150 -2.46 -14.04 -3.43
CA ILE A 150 -3.06 -14.77 -2.31
C ILE A 150 -3.60 -16.08 -2.88
N ALA A 151 -3.11 -17.20 -2.36
CA ALA A 151 -3.56 -18.54 -2.74
C ALA A 151 -5.03 -18.75 -2.33
N ALA A 152 -5.77 -19.47 -3.17
CA ALA A 152 -7.07 -20.00 -2.78
C ALA A 152 -6.90 -21.04 -1.68
N ASP A 153 -7.89 -21.14 -0.78
CA ASP A 153 -7.90 -22.21 0.22
C ASP A 153 -7.96 -23.55 -0.51
N THR A 154 -6.94 -24.39 -0.36
CA THR A 154 -6.98 -25.79 -0.82
C THR A 154 -7.70 -26.66 0.20
N SER A 155 -8.83 -26.21 0.74
CA SER A 155 -9.74 -27.05 1.52
C SER A 155 -10.61 -27.91 0.60
N GLU A 156 -9.99 -28.57 -0.39
CA GLU A 156 -10.53 -29.74 -1.09
C GLU A 156 -9.65 -30.93 -0.72
N ASN A 157 -9.83 -31.42 0.51
CA ASN A 157 -9.63 -32.82 0.89
C ASN A 157 -10.13 -32.97 2.33
N ARG A 158 -11.45 -32.97 2.49
CA ARG A 158 -12.13 -33.69 3.57
C ARG A 158 -13.23 -34.52 2.91
N GLU A 159 -12.82 -35.75 2.60
CA GLU A 159 -13.57 -37.00 2.41
C GLU A 159 -14.98 -36.94 1.79
#